data_AF-A0AAD9FJA0-F1
#
_entry.id   AF-A0AAD9FJA0-F1
#
_cell.length_a   1.000
_cell.length_b   1.000
_cell.length_c   1.000
_cell.angle_alpha   90.00
_cell.angle_beta   90.00
_cell.angle_gamma   90.00
#
_symmetry.space_group_name_H-M   'P 1'
#
loop_
_entity.id
_entity.type
_entity.pdbx_description
1 polymer ?
#
loop_
_entity_poly.entity_id
_entity_poly.type
_entity_poly.pdbx_seq_one_letter_code
_entity_poly.pdbx_strand_id
1 'polypeptide(L)'
;MTSGIGKHKILNVGPTEPWSVREKLCLASSVMRSGDQNWVSVSRAIKPFSEPGRPPDWFSQKHCASQYSELLEATEAPKRKRGEKGEVVETIEDVIVRRLTTERIEELKKLLRDTQEKYRKLKKDVDMIQTGHMDSQLKELLADITL
;
A
#
# COMPACT_ATOMS: atom_id res chain seq x y z
N MET A 1 -45.98 18.92 5.24
CA MET A 1 -44.63 19.52 5.16
C MET A 1 -43.67 18.59 5.88
N THR A 2 -42.82 17.88 5.15
CA THR A 2 -41.94 16.83 5.68
C THR A 2 -40.57 17.44 5.96
N SER A 3 -40.18 17.54 7.23
CA SER A 3 -38.87 18.09 7.61
C SER A 3 -38.06 17.07 8.40
N GLY A 4 -36.83 16.84 7.91
CA GLY A 4 -35.66 16.59 8.75
C GLY A 4 -35.28 15.13 8.97
N ILE A 5 -34.60 14.53 7.98
CA ILE A 5 -33.84 13.29 8.14
C ILE A 5 -32.75 13.50 9.19
N GLY A 6 -32.87 12.76 10.30
CA GLY A 6 -31.94 12.76 11.40
C GLY A 6 -30.57 12.23 11.00
N LYS A 7 -29.56 13.02 11.34
CA LYS A 7 -28.12 12.75 11.31
C LYS A 7 -27.78 11.30 11.67
N HIS A 8 -27.40 10.49 10.67
CA HIS A 8 -26.72 9.22 10.93
C HIS A 8 -25.32 9.54 11.45
N LYS A 9 -25.08 9.30 12.75
CA LYS A 9 -23.74 9.20 13.33
C LYS A 9 -23.00 8.11 12.57
N ILE A 10 -21.94 8.47 11.85
CA ILE A 10 -20.99 7.51 11.29
C ILE A 10 -20.37 6.78 12.48
N LEU A 11 -20.67 5.49 12.58
CA LEU A 11 -20.05 4.58 13.53
C LEU A 11 -18.55 4.56 13.23
N ASN A 12 -17.74 4.83 14.25
CA ASN A 12 -16.28 4.77 14.16
C ASN A 12 -15.88 3.31 13.91
N VAL A 13 -15.53 2.99 12.66
CA VAL A 13 -15.23 1.62 12.17
C VAL A 13 -13.82 1.22 12.59
N GLY A 14 -13.65 0.66 13.81
CA GLY A 14 -12.42 -0.02 14.25
C GLY A 14 -11.10 0.75 14.04
N PRO A 15 -9.94 0.12 14.26
CA PRO A 15 -8.70 0.58 13.64
C PRO A 15 -8.79 0.21 12.16
N THR A 16 -9.22 1.12 11.30
CA THR A 16 -9.09 0.93 9.85
C THR A 16 -7.61 0.72 9.56
N GLU A 17 -7.24 -0.47 9.06
CA GLU A 17 -5.88 -0.75 8.61
C GLU A 17 -5.36 0.39 7.74
N PRO A 18 -4.13 0.88 7.94
CA PRO A 18 -3.63 2.02 7.19
C PRO A 18 -3.57 1.73 5.69
N TRP A 19 -3.61 2.79 4.87
CA TRP A 19 -3.34 2.67 3.44
C TRP A 19 -1.91 2.15 3.22
N SER A 20 -1.78 1.16 2.34
CA SER A 20 -0.49 0.62 1.93
C SER A 20 0.30 1.65 1.09
N VAL A 21 1.62 1.44 0.98
CA VAL A 21 2.49 2.28 0.12
C VAL A 21 1.98 2.27 -1.33
N ARG A 22 1.52 1.11 -1.82
CA ARG A 22 0.94 0.98 -3.16
C ARG A 22 -0.30 1.85 -3.33
N GLU A 23 -1.24 1.82 -2.40
CA GLU A 23 -2.48 2.59 -2.47
C GLU A 23 -2.19 4.10 -2.39
N LYS A 24 -1.29 4.51 -1.48
CA LYS A 24 -0.82 5.90 -1.38
C LYS A 24 -0.14 6.37 -2.66
N LEU A 25 0.71 5.53 -3.27
CA LEU A 25 1.39 5.85 -4.53
C LEU A 25 0.40 5.99 -5.69
N CYS A 26 -0.59 5.10 -5.79
CA CYS A 26 -1.66 5.20 -6.78
C CYS A 26 -2.47 6.49 -6.62
N LEU A 27 -2.82 6.87 -5.39
CA LEU A 27 -3.51 8.13 -5.08
C LEU A 27 -2.68 9.33 -5.53
N ALA A 28 -1.43 9.45 -5.06
CA ALA A 28 -0.57 10.59 -5.38
C ALA A 28 -0.29 10.70 -6.89
N SER A 29 -0.03 9.57 -7.54
CA SER A 29 0.22 9.52 -8.99
C SER A 29 -1.04 9.88 -9.80
N SER A 30 -2.23 9.55 -9.29
CA SER A 30 -3.49 9.90 -9.95
C SER A 30 -3.78 11.39 -9.85
N VAL A 31 -3.53 12.02 -8.69
CA VAL A 31 -3.72 13.47 -8.50
C VAL A 31 -2.74 14.26 -9.40
N MET A 32 -1.46 13.87 -9.41
CA MET A 32 -0.45 14.49 -10.27
C MET A 32 -0.82 14.41 -11.76
N ARG A 33 -1.46 13.30 -12.19
CA ARG A 33 -1.88 13.09 -13.57
C ARG A 33 -3.12 13.89 -13.95
N SER A 34 -4.09 14.03 -13.05
CA SER A 34 -5.29 14.83 -13.32
C SER A 34 -4.97 16.32 -13.42
N GLY A 35 -3.88 16.77 -12.78
CA GLY A 35 -3.50 18.19 -12.72
C GLY A 35 -4.43 19.03 -11.85
N ASP A 36 -5.38 18.38 -11.19
CA ASP A 36 -6.35 18.95 -10.26
C ASP A 36 -6.75 17.90 -9.19
N GLN A 37 -7.41 18.37 -8.13
CA GLN A 37 -7.96 17.53 -7.05
C GLN A 37 -9.38 17.06 -7.37
N ASN A 38 -9.63 16.57 -8.59
CA ASN A 38 -10.91 15.97 -8.96
C ASN A 38 -11.07 14.59 -8.32
N TRP A 39 -11.54 14.57 -7.07
CA TRP A 39 -11.67 13.36 -6.27
C TRP A 39 -12.60 12.31 -6.88
N VAL A 40 -13.54 12.69 -7.75
CA VAL A 40 -14.39 11.75 -8.50
C VAL A 40 -13.55 10.94 -9.49
N SER A 41 -12.72 11.63 -10.28
CA SER A 41 -11.84 11.01 -11.27
C SER A 41 -10.77 10.17 -10.59
N VAL A 42 -10.10 10.73 -9.57
CA VAL A 42 -9.05 10.07 -8.80
C VAL A 42 -9.56 8.78 -8.15
N SER A 43 -10.70 8.83 -7.45
CA SER A 43 -11.33 7.66 -6.82
C SER A 43 -11.56 6.52 -7.80
N ARG A 44 -12.09 6.83 -8.99
CA ARG A 44 -12.34 5.84 -10.05
C ARG A 44 -11.04 5.25 -10.60
N ALA A 45 -10.04 6.09 -10.82
CA ALA A 45 -8.76 5.68 -11.37
C ALA A 45 -7.99 4.74 -10.43
N ILE A 46 -8.09 4.94 -9.11
CA ILE A 46 -7.35 4.12 -8.15
C ILE A 46 -8.08 2.86 -7.70
N LYS A 47 -9.40 2.75 -7.99
CA LYS A 47 -10.23 1.60 -7.59
C LYS A 47 -9.65 0.21 -7.94
N PRO A 48 -9.05 0.00 -9.13
CA PRO A 48 -8.43 -1.28 -9.48
C PRO A 48 -7.20 -1.66 -8.63
N PHE A 49 -6.64 -0.73 -7.85
CA PHE A 49 -5.45 -0.95 -7.02
C PHE A 49 -5.77 -1.21 -5.55
N SER A 50 -7.05 -1.40 -5.21
CA SER A 50 -7.47 -1.76 -3.86
C SER A 50 -6.83 -3.08 -3.44
N GLU A 51 -6.33 -3.12 -2.21
CA GLU A 51 -5.88 -4.38 -1.63
C GLU A 51 -7.08 -5.33 -1.35
N PRO A 52 -6.86 -6.65 -1.28
CA PRO A 52 -7.91 -7.60 -0.93
C PRO A 52 -8.48 -7.32 0.47
N GLY A 53 -9.79 -7.47 0.63
CA GLY A 53 -10.47 -7.28 1.92
C GLY A 53 -10.82 -5.83 2.27
N ARG A 54 -10.45 -4.85 1.44
CA ARG A 54 -10.86 -3.45 1.62
C ARG A 54 -12.38 -3.27 1.43
N PRO A 55 -13.03 -2.36 2.19
CA PRO A 55 -14.46 -2.10 2.04
C PRO A 55 -14.80 -1.42 0.70
N PRO A 56 -16.04 -1.50 0.20
CA PRO A 56 -16.42 -0.95 -1.11
C PRO A 56 -16.23 0.57 -1.25
N ASP A 57 -16.30 1.30 -0.14
CA ASP A 57 -16.13 2.75 -0.03
C ASP A 57 -14.71 3.15 0.41
N TRP A 58 -13.75 2.21 0.41
CA TRP A 58 -12.36 2.44 0.79
C TRP A 58 -11.76 3.66 0.09
N PHE A 59 -11.94 3.74 -1.23
CA PHE A 59 -11.55 4.88 -2.05
C PHE A 59 -12.68 5.85 -2.33
N SER A 60 -13.55 6.11 -1.36
CA SER A 60 -14.51 7.21 -1.48
C SER A 60 -13.77 8.53 -1.76
N GLN A 61 -14.44 9.48 -2.42
CA GLN A 61 -13.88 10.80 -2.70
C GLN A 61 -13.35 11.46 -1.41
N LYS A 62 -14.10 11.31 -0.31
CA LYS A 62 -13.72 11.82 1.01
C LYS A 62 -12.46 11.16 1.54
N HIS A 63 -12.33 9.83 1.44
CA HIS A 63 -11.14 9.12 1.90
C HIS A 63 -9.92 9.46 1.05
N CYS A 64 -10.07 9.58 -0.27
CA CYS A 64 -8.99 10.01 -1.16
C CYS A 64 -8.50 11.41 -0.79
N ALA A 65 -9.43 12.36 -0.59
CA ALA A 65 -9.10 13.73 -0.20
C ALA A 65 -8.37 13.77 1.16
N SER A 66 -8.91 13.09 2.17
CA SER A 66 -8.30 13.02 3.51
C SER A 66 -6.89 12.42 3.45
N GLN A 67 -6.74 11.28 2.78
CA GLN A 67 -5.45 10.60 2.69
C GLN A 67 -4.41 11.43 1.92
N TYR A 68 -4.83 12.17 0.90
CA TYR A 68 -3.93 13.04 0.15
C TYR A 68 -3.50 14.26 0.98
N SER A 69 -4.42 14.86 1.75
CA SER A 69 -4.06 15.92 2.70
C SER A 69 -3.01 15.46 3.71
N GLU A 70 -3.15 14.25 4.27
CA GLU A 70 -2.13 13.67 5.16
C GLU A 70 -0.77 13.50 4.46
N LEU A 71 -0.75 13.15 3.17
CA LEU A 71 0.49 13.04 2.40
C LEU A 71 1.17 14.40 2.20
N LEU A 72 0.39 15.46 1.97
CA LEU A 72 0.88 16.84 1.87
C LEU A 72 1.46 17.31 3.22
N GLU A 73 0.74 17.07 4.32
CA GLU A 73 1.17 17.46 5.67
C GLU A 73 2.45 16.74 6.10
N ALA A 74 2.58 15.46 5.75
CA ALA A 74 3.75 14.64 6.05
C ALA A 74 4.96 14.91 5.12
N THR A 75 4.84 15.82 4.16
CA THR A 75 5.90 16.11 3.19
C THR A 75 6.38 17.54 3.33
N GLU A 76 7.65 17.69 3.72
CA GLU A 76 8.27 19.01 3.78
C GLU A 76 8.35 19.63 2.38
N ALA A 77 7.96 20.90 2.29
CA ALA A 77 8.03 21.63 1.03
C ALA A 77 9.50 21.74 0.57
N PRO A 78 9.79 21.46 -0.72
CA PRO A 78 11.15 21.57 -1.23
C PRO A 78 11.66 23.00 -1.02
N LYS A 79 12.82 23.13 -0.37
CA LYS A 79 13.44 24.44 -0.10
C LYS A 79 13.76 25.09 -1.45
N ARG A 80 13.13 26.24 -1.75
CA ARG A 80 13.42 27.03 -2.95
C ARG A 80 14.90 27.36 -2.98
N LYS A 81 15.66 26.74 -3.89
CA LYS A 81 17.01 27.22 -4.22
C LYS A 81 16.86 28.55 -4.96
N ARG A 82 17.41 29.61 -4.37
CA ARG A 82 17.45 30.93 -4.99
C ARG A 82 18.50 30.91 -6.11
N GLY A 83 18.05 30.60 -7.33
CA GLY A 83 18.74 30.97 -8.56
C GLY A 83 19.22 29.81 -9.44
N GLU A 84 18.44 29.52 -10.48
CA GLU A 84 18.88 29.43 -11.87
C GLU A 84 17.67 29.69 -12.78
N LYS A 85 17.82 30.60 -13.75
CA LYS A 85 16.72 30.96 -14.68
C LYS A 85 16.38 29.74 -15.53
N GLY A 86 15.25 29.10 -15.28
CA GLY A 86 14.70 28.03 -16.12
C GLY A 86 14.59 26.64 -15.45
N GLU A 87 15.00 26.50 -14.19
CA GLU A 87 14.79 25.24 -13.46
C GLU A 87 13.31 25.07 -13.11
N VAL A 88 12.70 23.98 -13.57
CA VAL A 88 11.36 23.58 -13.12
C VAL A 88 11.48 23.24 -11.64
N VAL A 89 10.96 24.12 -10.79
CA VAL A 89 10.92 23.88 -9.35
C VAL A 89 10.05 22.64 -9.14
N GLU A 90 10.68 21.62 -8.59
CA GLU A 90 10.01 20.41 -8.15
C GLU A 90 8.83 20.77 -7.23
N THR A 91 7.64 20.25 -7.55
CA THR A 91 6.45 20.47 -6.74
C THR A 91 6.43 19.53 -5.53
N ILE A 92 5.62 19.84 -4.52
CA ILE A 92 5.41 18.93 -3.38
C ILE A 92 4.84 17.59 -3.86
N GLU A 93 4.01 17.60 -4.91
CA GLU A 93 3.45 16.40 -5.51
C GLU A 93 4.54 15.48 -6.09
N ASP A 94 5.54 16.06 -6.76
CA ASP A 94 6.71 15.34 -7.27
C ASP A 94 7.51 14.67 -6.14
N VAL A 95 7.70 15.39 -5.02
CA VAL A 95 8.39 14.87 -3.83
C VAL A 95 7.65 13.65 -3.27
N ILE A 96 6.33 13.75 -3.11
CA ILE A 96 5.47 12.67 -2.60
C ILE A 96 5.57 11.44 -3.50
N VAL A 97 5.37 11.62 -4.82
CA VAL A 97 5.38 10.51 -5.78
C VAL A 97 6.75 9.85 -5.82
N ARG A 98 7.85 10.60 -5.81
CA ARG A 98 9.20 10.03 -5.80
C ARG A 98 9.47 9.24 -4.52
N ARG A 99 9.13 9.79 -3.35
CA ARG A 99 9.32 9.11 -2.06
C ARG A 99 8.58 7.77 -2.04
N LEU A 100 7.28 7.80 -2.35
CA LEU A 100 6.44 6.60 -2.37
C LEU A 100 6.88 5.59 -3.46
N THR A 101 7.42 6.07 -4.58
CA THR A 101 7.99 5.19 -5.62
C THR A 101 9.21 4.45 -5.08
N THR A 102 10.12 5.14 -4.40
CA THR A 102 11.30 4.53 -3.76
C THR A 102 10.87 3.51 -2.70
N GLU A 103 9.96 3.88 -1.80
CA GLU A 103 9.41 2.97 -0.78
C GLU A 103 8.80 1.72 -1.44
N ARG A 104 8.02 1.89 -2.52
CA ARG A 104 7.40 0.75 -3.22
C ARG A 104 8.43 -0.15 -3.88
N ILE A 105 9.49 0.41 -4.46
CA ILE A 105 10.60 -0.37 -5.03
C ILE A 105 11.28 -1.19 -3.94
N GLU A 106 11.51 -0.60 -2.77
CA GLU A 106 12.13 -1.29 -1.63
C GLU A 106 11.25 -2.43 -1.09
N GLU A 107 9.95 -2.21 -0.95
CA GLU A 107 8.98 -3.25 -0.60
C GLU A 107 9.02 -4.42 -1.59
N LEU A 108 8.98 -4.13 -2.90
CA LEU A 108 9.01 -5.16 -3.94
C LEU A 108 10.33 -5.93 -3.94
N LYS A 109 11.46 -5.23 -3.75
CA LYS A 109 12.78 -5.86 -3.62
C LYS A 109 12.84 -6.78 -2.40
N LYS A 110 12.24 -6.38 -1.27
CA LYS A 110 12.17 -7.21 -0.06
C LYS A 110 11.31 -8.46 -0.31
N LEU A 111 10.11 -8.28 -0.86
CA LEU A 111 9.21 -9.39 -1.18
C LEU A 111 9.86 -10.42 -2.12
N LEU A 112 10.62 -9.95 -3.11
CA LEU A 112 11.36 -10.83 -4.02
C LEU A 112 12.41 -11.66 -3.28
N ARG A 113 13.23 -11.03 -2.42
CA ARG A 113 14.24 -11.73 -1.62
C ARG A 113 13.61 -12.77 -0.70
N ASP A 114 12.57 -12.39 0.03
CA ASP A 114 11.88 -13.25 1.00
C ASP A 114 11.24 -14.45 0.27
N THR A 115 10.64 -14.22 -0.90
CA THR A 115 10.07 -15.28 -1.73
C THR A 115 11.14 -16.23 -2.27
N GLN A 116 12.28 -15.71 -2.73
CA GLN A 116 13.40 -16.52 -3.20
C GLN A 116 14.03 -17.36 -2.08
N GLU A 117 14.12 -16.81 -0.87
CA GLU A 117 14.60 -17.55 0.30
C GLU A 117 13.62 -18.67 0.68
N LYS A 118 12.32 -18.36 0.74
CA LYS A 118 11.27 -19.36 1.00
C LYS A 118 11.28 -20.48 -0.04
N TYR A 119 11.42 -20.14 -1.32
CA TYR A 119 11.54 -21.13 -2.39
C TYR A 119 12.78 -22.01 -2.23
N ARG A 120 13.95 -21.43 -1.93
CA ARG A 120 15.18 -22.20 -1.71
C ARG A 120 15.05 -23.17 -0.53
N LYS A 121 14.42 -22.72 0.57
CA LYS A 121 14.13 -23.57 1.73
C LYS A 121 13.20 -24.72 1.34
N LEU A 122 12.05 -24.41 0.73
CA LEU A 122 11.08 -25.42 0.29
C LEU A 122 11.68 -26.42 -0.69
N LYS A 123 12.51 -25.97 -1.64
CA LYS A 123 13.18 -26.85 -2.60
C LYS A 123 14.13 -27.82 -1.88
N LYS A 124 14.87 -27.34 -0.88
CA LYS A 124 15.73 -28.20 -0.05
C LYS A 124 14.91 -29.20 0.75
N ASP A 125 13.80 -28.75 1.35
CA ASP A 125 12.91 -29.62 2.12
C ASP A 125 12.32 -30.72 1.20
N VAL A 126 11.88 -30.37 -0.01
CA VAL A 126 11.39 -31.34 -1.01
C VAL A 126 12.47 -32.35 -1.40
N ASP A 127 13.71 -31.91 -1.64
CA ASP A 127 14.82 -32.80 -2.00
C ASP A 127 15.16 -33.78 -0.86
N MET A 128 15.16 -33.30 0.39
CA MET A 128 15.38 -34.13 1.58
C MET A 128 14.27 -35.17 1.80
N ILE A 129 13.03 -34.84 1.45
CA ILE A 129 11.91 -35.79 1.46
C ILE A 129 12.09 -36.81 0.34
N GLN A 130 12.37 -36.37 -0.89
CA GLN A 130 12.46 -37.25 -2.06
C GLN A 130 13.64 -38.24 -1.99
N THR A 131 14.73 -37.84 -1.35
CA THR A 131 15.91 -38.70 -1.13
C THR A 131 15.74 -39.65 0.06
N GLY A 132 14.62 -39.59 0.78
CA GLY A 132 14.34 -40.41 1.97
C GLY A 132 15.14 -40.00 3.22
N HIS A 133 15.89 -38.90 3.17
CA HIS A 133 16.66 -38.44 4.33
C HIS A 133 15.76 -38.07 5.52
N MET A 134 14.54 -37.59 5.26
CA MET A 134 13.56 -37.25 6.30
C MET A 134 12.80 -38.47 6.86
N ASP A 135 12.91 -39.66 6.27
CA ASP A 135 12.17 -40.85 6.72
C ASP A 135 12.57 -41.28 8.14
N SER A 136 13.84 -41.02 8.50
CA SER A 136 14.36 -41.30 9.85
C SER A 136 13.73 -40.44 10.94
N GLN A 137 13.24 -39.23 10.60
CA GLN A 137 12.61 -38.29 11.52
C GLN A 137 11.07 -38.45 11.57
N LEU A 138 10.51 -39.31 10.72
CA LEU A 138 9.06 -39.46 10.56
C LEU A 138 8.37 -39.90 11.86
N LYS A 139 9.02 -40.77 12.65
CA LYS A 139 8.49 -41.25 13.94
C LYS A 139 8.39 -40.13 14.98
N GLU A 140 9.37 -39.23 15.01
CA GLU A 140 9.38 -38.08 15.94
C GLU A 140 8.32 -37.06 15.50
N LEU A 141 8.25 -36.72 14.21
CA LEU A 141 7.22 -35.83 13.66
C LEU A 141 5.80 -36.33 13.90
N LEU A 142 5.55 -37.64 13.80
CA LEU A 142 4.25 -38.24 14.12
C LEU A 142 3.89 -38.09 15.59
N ALA A 143 4.87 -38.27 16.50
CA ALA A 143 4.64 -38.12 17.94
C ALA A 143 4.22 -36.68 18.30
N ASP A 144 4.82 -35.68 17.67
CA ASP A 144 4.53 -34.26 17.89
C ASP A 144 3.12 -33.84 17.43
N ILE A 145 2.54 -34.53 16.45
CA ILE A 145 1.17 -34.25 15.95
C ILE A 145 0.10 -34.93 16.83
N THR A 146 0.45 -36.01 17.53
CA THR A 146 -0.48 -36.79 18.35
C THR A 146 -0.64 -36.29 19.80
N LEU A 147 0.05 -35.21 20.16
CA LEU A 147 -0.05 -34.49 21.44
C LEU A 147 -0.89 -33.22 21.29
#